data_AF-A0AA37HRE8-F1
#
_entry.id   AF-A0AA37HRE8-F1
#
_cell.length_a   1.000
_cell.length_b   1.000
_cell.length_c   1.000
_cell.angle_alpha   90.00
_cell.angle_beta   90.00
_cell.angle_gamma   90.00
#
_symmetry.space_group_name_H-M   'P 1'
#
loop_
_entity.id
_entity.type
_entity.pdbx_description
1 polymer ?
#
loop_
_entity_poly.entity_id
_entity_poly.type
_entity_poly.pdbx_seq_one_letter_code
_entity_poly.pdbx_strand_id
1 'polypeptide(L)'
;MTATPRPAVRLPLRLPPTVRGACAAVQTVAPLPEPVAPAPDPDAPLPEVLAEQAAALAEVADPAALEAARRERRARDLVEDLDAVLARCPLDETVLMIDLQPAKEGERGRALGRRSARCGGSAARLRAYLRDDWHPRHGELVALHDRLIDAEARLRTESRALSC
;
A
#
# COMPACT_ATOMS: atom_id res chain seq x y z
N MET A 1 8.49 33.88 35.25
CA MET A 1 9.28 32.65 35.03
C MET A 1 9.25 32.34 33.55
N THR A 2 10.34 32.65 32.84
CA THR A 2 10.48 32.54 31.39
C THR A 2 10.85 31.11 30.99
N ALA A 3 10.06 30.49 30.12
CA ALA A 3 10.32 29.15 29.60
C ALA A 3 11.46 29.20 28.56
N THR A 4 12.55 28.47 28.81
CA THR A 4 13.67 28.31 27.89
C THR A 4 13.27 27.34 26.76
N PRO A 5 13.35 27.72 25.46
CA PRO A 5 13.07 26.79 24.37
C PRO A 5 14.19 25.74 24.27
N ARG A 6 13.81 24.45 24.23
CA ARG A 6 14.73 23.33 23.99
C ARG A 6 15.32 23.44 22.57
N PRO A 7 16.64 23.17 22.38
CA PRO A 7 17.24 23.19 21.06
C PRO A 7 16.71 22.04 20.20
N ALA A 8 16.30 22.36 18.97
CA ALA A 8 15.93 21.37 17.96
C ALA A 8 17.18 20.55 17.60
N VAL A 9 17.16 19.26 17.93
CA VAL A 9 18.18 18.29 17.52
C VAL A 9 18.20 18.23 15.99
N ARG A 10 19.25 18.75 15.36
CA ARG A 10 19.48 18.58 13.93
C ARG A 10 20.03 17.18 13.69
N LEU A 11 19.17 16.27 13.25
CA LEU A 11 19.59 14.94 12.79
C LEU A 11 20.50 15.08 11.56
N PRO A 12 21.62 14.34 11.47
CA PRO A 12 22.51 14.40 10.32
C PRO A 12 21.83 13.89 9.05
N LEU A 13 22.04 14.64 7.97
CA LEU A 13 21.57 14.33 6.63
C LEU A 13 22.26 13.05 6.11
N ARG A 14 21.53 11.93 6.17
CA ARG A 14 21.37 10.89 5.13
C ARG A 14 21.35 9.49 5.75
N LEU A 15 20.18 9.13 6.29
CA LEU A 15 19.82 7.72 6.47
C LEU A 15 19.40 7.09 5.13
N PRO A 16 19.73 5.81 4.87
CA PRO A 16 19.35 5.08 3.66
C PRO A 16 17.82 5.03 3.48
N PRO A 17 17.31 4.93 2.24
CA PRO A 17 15.89 5.12 1.93
C PRO A 17 14.94 4.15 2.64
N THR A 18 15.40 2.93 2.95
CA THR A 18 14.67 1.93 3.76
C THR A 18 14.40 2.41 5.20
N VAL A 19 15.29 3.22 5.76
CA VAL A 19 15.15 3.77 7.13
C VAL A 19 14.22 4.99 7.15
N ARG A 20 14.11 5.75 6.04
CA ARG A 20 13.18 6.90 5.96
C ARG A 20 11.72 6.49 6.05
N GLY A 21 11.34 5.38 5.41
CA GLY A 21 9.97 4.87 5.45
C GLY A 21 9.58 4.41 6.86
N ALA A 22 10.50 3.76 7.56
CA ALA A 22 10.29 3.31 8.94
C ALA A 22 10.23 4.50 9.93
N CYS A 23 11.13 5.48 9.82
CA CYS A 23 11.12 6.65 10.71
C CYS A 23 9.90 7.57 10.49
N ALA A 24 9.41 7.70 9.26
CA ALA A 24 8.23 8.53 8.97
C ALA A 24 6.94 7.90 9.51
N ALA A 25 6.82 6.57 9.49
CA ALA A 25 5.66 5.86 10.05
C ALA A 25 5.63 5.88 11.58
N VAL A 26 6.79 6.02 12.23
CA VAL A 26 6.92 6.05 13.69
C VAL A 26 6.58 7.44 14.27
N GLN A 27 6.75 8.53 13.50
CA GLN A 27 6.47 9.89 13.99
C GLN A 27 4.97 10.25 14.05
N THR A 28 4.09 9.45 13.46
CA THR A 28 2.65 9.74 13.37
C THR A 28 1.80 8.98 14.39
N VAL A 29 2.39 8.06 15.16
CA VAL A 29 1.64 7.17 16.08
C VAL A 29 2.12 7.37 17.51
N ALA A 30 1.46 8.27 18.25
CA ALA A 30 1.59 8.46 19.71
C ALA A 30 3.05 8.73 20.17
N PRO A 31 3.30 9.15 21.43
CA PRO A 31 4.66 9.05 21.96
C PRO A 31 5.09 7.59 21.90
N LEU A 32 6.22 7.33 21.24
CA LEU A 32 6.92 6.05 21.32
C LEU A 32 6.96 5.60 22.78
N PRO A 33 6.65 4.33 23.10
CA PRO A 33 6.87 3.82 24.44
C PRO A 33 8.32 4.10 24.83
N GLU A 34 8.55 4.51 26.09
CA GLU A 34 9.91 4.75 26.58
C GLU A 34 10.77 3.52 26.25
N PRO A 35 11.97 3.70 25.67
CA PRO A 35 12.84 2.58 25.35
C PRO A 35 13.15 1.83 26.65
N VAL A 36 12.56 0.65 26.79
CA VAL A 36 12.76 -0.24 27.93
C VAL A 36 14.18 -0.84 27.93
N ALA A 37 14.87 -0.79 26.78
CA ALA A 37 16.24 -1.23 26.67
C ALA A 37 17.21 -0.10 27.06
N PRO A 38 18.21 -0.38 27.92
CA PRO A 38 19.28 0.58 28.20
C PRO A 38 19.96 0.98 26.88
N ALA A 39 20.34 2.25 26.78
CA ALA A 39 21.08 2.73 25.63
C ALA A 39 22.37 1.91 25.47
N PRO A 40 22.68 1.41 24.26
CA PRO A 40 23.90 0.64 24.06
C PRO A 40 25.13 1.52 24.33
N ASP A 41 26.20 0.89 24.82
CA ASP A 41 27.48 1.55 25.01
C ASP A 41 27.94 2.19 23.67
N PRO A 42 28.24 3.50 23.63
CA PRO A 42 28.68 4.16 22.41
C PRO A 42 29.96 3.56 21.81
N ASP A 43 30.77 2.85 22.59
CA ASP A 43 32.03 2.25 22.15
C ASP A 43 31.90 0.75 21.80
N ALA A 44 30.70 0.16 21.94
CA ALA A 44 30.47 -1.24 21.59
C ALA A 44 30.50 -1.46 20.06
N PRO A 45 31.13 -2.54 19.57
CA PRO A 45 31.16 -2.83 18.16
C PRO A 45 29.76 -3.20 17.66
N LEU A 46 29.37 -2.63 16.52
CA LEU A 46 28.03 -2.76 15.92
C LEU A 46 27.49 -4.21 15.88
N PRO A 47 28.28 -5.26 15.55
CA PRO A 47 27.78 -6.63 15.57
C PRO A 47 27.32 -7.12 16.95
N GLU A 48 27.98 -6.68 18.04
CA GLU A 48 27.63 -7.07 19.41
C GLU A 48 26.35 -6.38 19.85
N VAL A 49 26.21 -5.08 19.56
CA VAL A 49 24.97 -4.33 19.81
C VAL A 49 23.78 -4.93 19.06
N LEU A 50 23.97 -5.32 17.80
CA LEU A 50 22.91 -5.96 17.01
C LEU A 50 22.55 -7.35 17.54
N ALA A 51 23.53 -8.12 18.03
CA ALA A 51 23.28 -9.43 18.63
C ALA A 51 22.51 -9.31 19.95
N GLU A 52 22.87 -8.35 20.80
CA GLU A 52 22.20 -8.08 22.07
C GLU A 52 20.77 -7.58 21.87
N GLN A 53 20.56 -6.66 20.91
CA GLN A 53 19.22 -6.19 20.55
C GLN A 53 18.36 -7.28 19.93
N ALA A 54 18.94 -8.14 19.07
CA ALA A 54 18.23 -9.27 18.50
C ALA A 54 17.84 -10.30 19.56
N ALA A 55 18.72 -10.56 20.54
CA ALA A 55 18.41 -11.43 21.69
C ALA A 55 17.29 -10.83 22.55
N ALA A 56 17.38 -9.54 22.89
CA ALA A 56 16.35 -8.83 23.63
C ALA A 56 14.99 -8.82 22.90
N LEU A 57 14.99 -8.71 21.56
CA LEU A 57 13.78 -8.84 20.75
C LEU A 57 13.25 -10.28 20.75
N ALA A 58 14.10 -11.30 20.69
CA ALA A 58 13.69 -12.70 20.72
C ALA A 58 13.07 -13.12 22.05
N GLU A 59 13.54 -12.55 23.18
CA GLU A 59 12.97 -12.78 24.51
C GLU A 59 11.53 -12.24 24.65
N VAL A 60 11.18 -11.19 23.89
CA VAL A 60 9.89 -10.48 24.03
C VAL A 60 8.93 -10.77 22.87
N ALA A 61 9.44 -11.18 21.71
CA ALA A 61 8.63 -11.38 20.51
C ALA A 61 8.52 -12.86 20.12
N ASP A 62 7.39 -13.48 20.48
CA ASP A 62 7.01 -14.79 19.95
C ASP A 62 6.93 -14.72 18.41
N PRO A 63 7.74 -15.51 17.68
CA PRO A 63 7.72 -15.54 16.22
C PRO A 63 6.33 -15.86 15.66
N ALA A 64 5.55 -16.70 16.34
CA ALA A 64 4.20 -17.04 15.91
C ALA A 64 3.25 -15.83 16.04
N ALA A 65 3.37 -15.05 17.12
CA ALA A 65 2.63 -13.81 17.31
C ALA A 65 3.00 -12.75 16.25
N LEU A 66 4.27 -12.64 15.88
CA LEU A 66 4.71 -11.72 14.81
C LEU A 66 4.17 -12.13 13.44
N GLU A 67 4.21 -13.42 13.10
CA GLU A 67 3.61 -13.93 11.87
C GLU A 67 2.10 -13.72 11.83
N ALA A 68 1.41 -13.93 12.96
CA ALA A 68 -0.02 -13.62 13.07
C ALA A 68 -0.29 -12.13 12.84
N ALA A 69 0.48 -11.24 13.45
CA ALA A 69 0.35 -9.79 13.27
C ALA A 69 0.64 -9.36 11.81
N ARG A 70 1.63 -9.96 11.15
CA ARG A 70 1.90 -9.74 9.71
C ARG A 70 0.73 -10.19 8.85
N ARG A 71 0.15 -11.36 9.14
CA ARG A 71 -1.01 -11.89 8.42
C ARG A 71 -2.23 -10.99 8.59
N GLU A 72 -2.48 -10.51 9.80
CA GLU A 72 -3.59 -9.62 10.10
C GLU A 72 -3.43 -8.25 9.43
N ARG A 73 -2.23 -7.66 9.50
CA ARG A 73 -1.92 -6.42 8.78
C ARG A 73 -2.14 -6.60 7.27
N ARG A 74 -1.62 -7.69 6.71
CA ARG A 74 -1.82 -8.00 5.29
C ARG A 74 -3.30 -8.17 4.96
N ALA A 75 -4.09 -8.82 5.81
CA ALA A 75 -5.53 -8.92 5.65
C ALA A 75 -6.19 -7.53 5.58
N ARG A 76 -5.77 -6.60 6.43
CA ARG A 76 -6.29 -5.22 6.46
C ARG A 76 -5.92 -4.42 5.22
N ASP A 77 -4.65 -4.47 4.81
CA ASP A 77 -4.18 -3.81 3.57
C ASP A 77 -4.97 -4.33 2.35
N LEU A 78 -5.23 -5.65 2.34
CA LEU A 78 -6.10 -6.32 1.37
C LEU A 78 -7.59 -5.92 1.52
N VAL A 79 -8.12 -5.54 2.66
CA VAL A 79 -9.50 -5.01 2.69
C VAL A 79 -9.52 -3.58 2.13
N GLU A 80 -8.54 -2.76 2.47
CA GLU A 80 -8.44 -1.37 2.03
C GLU A 80 -8.30 -1.24 0.50
N ASP A 81 -7.43 -2.04 -0.11
CA ASP A 81 -7.24 -2.05 -1.57
C ASP A 81 -8.52 -2.46 -2.31
N LEU A 82 -9.28 -3.41 -1.76
CA LEU A 82 -10.56 -3.84 -2.30
C LEU A 82 -11.60 -2.74 -2.21
N ASP A 83 -11.77 -2.14 -1.03
CA ASP A 83 -12.73 -1.06 -0.81
C ASP A 83 -12.43 0.14 -1.72
N ALA A 84 -11.14 0.45 -1.92
CA ALA A 84 -10.70 1.48 -2.86
C ALA A 84 -11.07 1.16 -4.32
N VAL A 85 -10.97 -0.09 -4.75
CA VAL A 85 -11.41 -0.54 -6.08
C VAL A 85 -12.93 -0.47 -6.21
N LEU A 86 -13.68 -0.95 -5.22
CA LEU A 86 -15.15 -0.94 -5.26
C LEU A 86 -15.70 0.49 -5.28
N ALA A 87 -15.14 1.40 -4.48
CA ALA A 87 -15.57 2.79 -4.43
C ALA A 87 -15.39 3.55 -5.77
N ARG A 88 -14.53 3.05 -6.66
CA ARG A 88 -14.21 3.68 -7.95
C ARG A 88 -14.19 2.66 -9.08
N CYS A 89 -15.08 1.66 -9.02
CA CYS A 89 -15.07 0.54 -9.93
C CYS A 89 -15.40 1.02 -11.36
N PRO A 90 -14.46 0.86 -12.32
CA PRO A 90 -14.68 1.31 -13.69
C PRO A 90 -15.74 0.48 -14.43
N LEU A 91 -16.16 -0.67 -13.89
CA LEU A 91 -17.23 -1.48 -14.48
C LEU A 91 -18.62 -0.84 -14.28
N ASP A 92 -18.80 -0.07 -13.21
CA ASP A 92 -20.08 0.52 -12.83
C ASP A 92 -20.37 1.83 -13.58
N GLU A 93 -19.40 2.32 -14.35
CA GLU A 93 -19.55 3.53 -15.16
C GLU A 93 -20.54 3.32 -16.32
N THR A 94 -21.60 4.11 -16.32
CA THR A 94 -22.62 4.14 -17.38
C THR A 94 -22.31 5.17 -18.47
N VAL A 95 -21.53 6.21 -18.15
CA VAL A 95 -21.19 7.31 -19.05
C VAL A 95 -19.67 7.39 -19.23
N LEU A 96 -19.23 7.54 -20.47
CA LEU A 96 -17.82 7.75 -20.80
C LEU A 96 -17.44 9.21 -20.54
N MET A 97 -16.43 9.43 -19.69
CA MET A 97 -16.02 10.76 -19.25
C MET A 97 -14.59 11.09 -19.68
N ILE A 98 -14.37 12.35 -20.07
CA ILE A 98 -13.05 12.96 -20.25
C ILE A 98 -13.04 14.26 -19.46
N ASP A 99 -12.05 14.41 -18.59
CA ASP A 99 -11.82 15.64 -17.82
C ASP A 99 -13.10 16.11 -17.09
N LEU A 100 -13.82 15.16 -16.49
CA LEU A 100 -15.08 15.31 -15.77
C LEU A 100 -16.28 15.78 -16.60
N GLN A 101 -16.19 15.69 -17.93
CA GLN A 101 -17.29 15.96 -18.86
C GLN A 101 -17.64 14.71 -19.67
N PRO A 102 -18.91 14.53 -20.10
CA PRO A 102 -19.27 13.47 -21.03
C PRO A 102 -18.43 13.57 -22.31
N ALA A 103 -17.88 12.44 -22.74
CA ALA A 103 -17.07 12.38 -23.95
C ALA A 103 -17.92 12.71 -25.19
N LYS A 104 -17.40 13.58 -26.05
CA LYS A 104 -17.99 13.83 -27.36
C LYS A 104 -17.80 12.63 -28.27
N GLU A 105 -18.54 12.58 -29.36
CA GLU A 105 -18.50 11.45 -30.30
C GLU A 105 -17.09 11.19 -30.85
N GLY A 106 -16.39 12.22 -31.30
CA GLY A 106 -14.99 12.11 -31.75
C GLY A 106 -13.97 11.78 -30.65
N GLU A 107 -14.37 11.83 -29.39
CA GLU A 107 -13.51 11.51 -28.24
C GLU A 107 -13.77 10.12 -27.67
N ARG A 108 -14.77 9.40 -28.21
CA ARG A 108 -15.23 8.11 -27.69
C ARG A 108 -14.09 7.07 -27.62
N GLY A 109 -13.25 7.00 -28.64
CA GLY A 109 -12.07 6.12 -28.65
C GLY A 109 -11.11 6.41 -27.49
N ARG A 110 -10.82 7.69 -27.22
CA ARG A 110 -9.97 8.13 -26.09
C ARG A 110 -10.60 7.81 -24.75
N ALA A 111 -11.91 8.03 -24.60
CA ALA A 111 -12.63 7.76 -23.36
C ALA A 111 -12.65 6.25 -23.03
N LEU A 112 -12.88 5.39 -24.04
CA LEU A 112 -12.78 3.94 -23.90
C LEU A 112 -11.37 3.51 -23.49
N GLY A 113 -10.33 4.10 -24.10
CA GLY A 113 -8.94 3.82 -23.75
C GLY A 113 -8.62 4.18 -22.29
N ARG A 114 -9.10 5.33 -21.80
CA ARG A 114 -8.96 5.71 -20.38
C ARG A 114 -9.71 4.77 -19.44
N ARG A 115 -10.92 4.32 -19.81
CA ARG A 115 -11.67 3.34 -19.01
C ARG A 115 -10.97 1.99 -18.99
N SER A 116 -10.46 1.51 -20.13
CA SER A 116 -9.64 0.30 -20.24
C SER A 116 -8.42 0.35 -19.30
N ALA A 117 -7.66 1.45 -19.32
CA ALA A 117 -6.51 1.64 -18.43
C ALA A 117 -6.89 1.60 -16.93
N ARG A 118 -8.06 2.15 -16.57
CA ARG A 118 -8.57 2.09 -15.19
C ARG A 118 -9.00 0.68 -14.78
N CYS A 119 -9.60 -0.10 -15.70
CA CYS A 119 -9.87 -1.51 -15.46
C CYS A 119 -8.57 -2.27 -15.16
N GLY A 120 -7.55 -2.11 -16.02
CA GLY A 120 -6.25 -2.75 -15.82
C GLY A 120 -5.54 -2.31 -14.54
N GLY A 121 -5.60 -1.01 -14.21
CA GLY A 121 -5.06 -0.50 -12.95
C GLY A 121 -5.77 -1.05 -11.71
N SER A 122 -7.09 -1.24 -11.78
CA SER A 122 -7.88 -1.84 -10.69
C SER A 122 -7.56 -3.33 -10.55
N ALA A 123 -7.49 -4.07 -11.66
CA ALA A 123 -7.10 -5.48 -11.67
C ALA A 123 -5.67 -5.66 -11.10
N ALA A 124 -4.74 -4.76 -11.44
CA ALA A 124 -3.37 -4.82 -10.93
C ALA A 124 -3.29 -4.70 -9.41
N ARG A 125 -4.14 -3.89 -8.76
CA ARG A 125 -4.23 -3.81 -7.29
C ARG A 125 -4.73 -5.12 -6.69
N LEU A 126 -5.69 -5.77 -7.36
CA LEU A 126 -6.25 -7.05 -6.92
C LEU A 126 -5.34 -8.27 -7.19
N ARG A 127 -4.18 -8.11 -7.84
CA ARG A 127 -3.29 -9.25 -8.12
C ARG A 127 -2.72 -9.90 -6.87
N ALA A 128 -2.55 -9.15 -5.78
CA ALA A 128 -2.00 -9.69 -4.53
C ALA A 128 -2.87 -10.83 -3.97
N TYR A 129 -4.19 -10.70 -4.11
CA TYR A 129 -5.18 -11.64 -3.56
C TYR A 129 -5.26 -12.95 -4.32
N LEU A 130 -4.81 -12.99 -5.57
CA LEU A 130 -4.79 -14.21 -6.37
C LEU A 130 -3.93 -15.31 -5.73
N ARG A 131 -3.00 -14.93 -4.83
CA ARG A 131 -2.12 -15.86 -4.10
C ARG A 131 -2.55 -16.07 -2.64
N ASP A 132 -3.58 -15.36 -2.18
CA ASP A 132 -4.06 -15.38 -0.80
C ASP A 132 -5.43 -16.08 -0.71
N ASP A 133 -5.44 -17.37 -1.06
CA ASP A 133 -6.61 -18.26 -1.04
C ASP A 133 -7.24 -18.45 0.35
N TRP A 134 -6.46 -18.17 1.40
CA TRP A 134 -6.91 -18.16 2.79
C TRP A 134 -7.90 -17.02 3.11
N HIS A 135 -7.98 -15.97 2.30
CA HIS A 135 -8.86 -14.83 2.58
C HIS A 135 -10.33 -15.21 2.34
N PRO A 136 -11.28 -14.92 3.27
CA PRO A 136 -12.68 -15.34 3.13
C PRO A 136 -13.37 -14.89 1.84
N ARG A 137 -12.93 -13.75 1.28
CA ARG A 137 -13.46 -13.17 0.04
C ARG A 137 -12.64 -13.50 -1.21
N HIS A 138 -11.69 -14.44 -1.14
CA HIS A 138 -10.78 -14.76 -2.25
C HIS A 138 -11.52 -15.01 -3.57
N GLY A 139 -12.59 -15.82 -3.55
CA GLY A 139 -13.37 -16.11 -4.75
C GLY A 139 -14.03 -14.88 -5.39
N GLU A 140 -14.59 -13.97 -4.58
CA GLU A 140 -15.16 -12.70 -5.07
C GLU A 140 -14.10 -11.82 -5.74
N LEU A 141 -12.90 -11.83 -5.18
CA LEU A 141 -11.78 -11.01 -5.62
C LEU A 141 -11.18 -11.51 -6.94
N VAL A 142 -11.02 -12.83 -7.07
CA VAL A 142 -10.65 -13.47 -8.33
C VAL A 142 -11.70 -13.14 -9.40
N ALA A 143 -12.98 -13.31 -9.09
CA ALA A 143 -14.05 -13.02 -10.04
C ALA A 143 -14.11 -11.52 -10.44
N LEU A 144 -13.83 -10.60 -9.52
CA LEU A 144 -13.74 -9.18 -9.85
C LEU A 144 -12.51 -8.87 -10.70
N HIS A 145 -11.34 -9.43 -10.36
CA HIS A 145 -10.11 -9.32 -11.14
C HIS A 145 -10.36 -9.76 -12.59
N ASP A 146 -10.95 -10.93 -12.80
CA ASP A 146 -11.15 -11.49 -14.13
C ASP A 146 -12.10 -10.62 -14.97
N ARG A 147 -13.21 -10.17 -14.37
CA ARG A 147 -14.13 -9.22 -15.03
C ARG A 147 -13.45 -7.91 -15.43
N LEU A 148 -12.52 -7.41 -14.60
CA LEU A 148 -11.75 -6.21 -14.91
C LEU A 148 -10.76 -6.44 -16.06
N ILE A 149 -10.08 -7.59 -16.11
CA ILE A 149 -9.18 -7.96 -17.22
C ILE A 149 -9.95 -8.12 -18.54
N ASP A 150 -11.08 -8.80 -18.51
CA ASP A 150 -11.94 -8.99 -19.69
C ASP A 150 -12.44 -7.63 -20.20
N ALA A 151 -12.88 -6.76 -19.29
CA ALA A 151 -13.30 -5.41 -19.64
C ALA A 151 -12.14 -4.57 -20.20
N GLU A 152 -10.94 -4.65 -19.62
CA GLU A 152 -9.75 -3.97 -20.14
C GLU A 152 -9.49 -4.36 -21.59
N ALA A 153 -9.47 -5.68 -21.87
CA ALA A 153 -9.21 -6.22 -23.21
C ALA A 153 -10.29 -5.78 -24.21
N ARG A 154 -11.57 -5.93 -23.85
CA ARG A 154 -12.69 -5.51 -24.71
C ARG A 154 -12.63 -4.02 -25.03
N LEU A 155 -12.54 -3.17 -24.00
CA LEU A 155 -12.53 -1.71 -24.16
C LEU A 155 -11.30 -1.22 -24.94
N ARG A 156 -10.15 -1.88 -24.79
CA ARG A 156 -8.93 -1.57 -25.57
C ARG A 156 -9.16 -1.85 -27.05
N THR A 157 -9.77 -2.97 -27.37
CA THR A 157 -10.08 -3.34 -28.75
C THR A 157 -11.08 -2.37 -29.37
N GLU A 158 -12.17 -2.05 -28.67
CA GLU A 158 -13.15 -1.06 -29.11
C GLU A 158 -12.53 0.34 -29.32
N SER A 159 -11.68 0.78 -28.38
CA SER A 159 -10.95 2.06 -28.47
C SER A 159 -10.11 2.15 -29.74
N ARG A 160 -9.38 1.08 -30.07
CA ARG A 160 -8.54 1.01 -31.28
C ARG A 160 -9.37 1.02 -32.55
N ALA A 161 -10.50 0.31 -32.57
CA ALA A 161 -11.38 0.27 -33.73
C ALA A 161 -11.97 1.65 -34.09
N LEU A 162 -12.15 2.54 -33.11
CA LEU A 162 -12.63 3.91 -33.33
C LEU A 162 -11.52 4.95 -33.59
N SER A 163 -10.26 4.54 -33.49
CA SER A 163 -9.10 5.41 -33.73
C SER A 163 -8.45 5.19 -35.10
N CYS A 164 -8.98 4.25 -35.88
CA CYS A 164 -8.61 3.95 -37.27
C CYS A 164 -9.62 4.59 -38.22
#